data_AF-A0A2E8S652-F1
#
_entry.id   AF-A0A2E8S652-F1
#
_cell.length_a   1.000
_cell.length_b   1.000
_cell.length_c   1.000
_cell.angle_alpha   90.00
_cell.angle_beta   90.00
_cell.angle_gamma   90.00
#
_symmetry.space_group_name_H-M   'P 1'
#
loop_
_entity.id
_entity.type
_entity.pdbx_description
1 polymer ?
#
loop_
_entity_poly.entity_id
_entity_poly.type
_entity_poly.pdbx_seq_one_letter_code
_entity_poly.pdbx_strand_id
1 'polypeptide(L)'
;FWIPIIGKFVLSHLWFLWNLALYSFLLIPLFHLAQKNPDGRLVHSFNRSFSWLNGWGVLAVLPLILTIVEIVFKPWMPGFLGSGYEWFWFLCFFTFGYLCMMAKEGYYRLLEERFRAIVGMTVLFTLAFLWLRLQQHADSLPYIEGGWIEQGVFPHNAMTLLGCFIHAFHAWSWCLLVFALGARYLNHPSKHLAYLNQGVYPFYIVHMPFTFAFLLLSKSIGLSGITSILFTWVLVMLACWVSFEILKRSRVSRFLFGIKSI
;
A
#
# COMPACT_ATOMS: atom_id res chain seq x y z
N PHE A 1 -4.22 -13.68 19.71
CA PHE A 1 -3.21 -12.74 19.19
C PHE A 1 -2.94 -12.87 17.68
N TRP A 2 -3.40 -13.95 17.02
CA TRP A 2 -3.14 -14.26 15.61
C TRP A 2 -4.29 -13.94 14.64
N ILE A 3 -5.36 -13.29 15.11
CA ILE A 3 -6.54 -13.03 14.29
C ILE A 3 -6.48 -11.57 13.80
N PRO A 4 -6.44 -11.30 12.48
CA PRO A 4 -6.40 -9.95 11.91
C PRO A 4 -7.58 -9.07 12.32
N ILE A 5 -8.64 -9.66 12.88
CA ILE A 5 -9.85 -8.97 13.36
C ILE A 5 -9.62 -8.26 14.71
N ILE A 6 -8.78 -8.82 15.60
CA ILE A 6 -8.59 -8.29 16.97
C ILE A 6 -7.50 -7.21 17.03
N GLY A 7 -6.54 -7.23 16.09
CA GLY A 7 -5.46 -6.24 16.04
C GLY A 7 -5.96 -4.79 15.91
N LYS A 8 -7.12 -4.58 15.27
CA LYS A 8 -7.76 -3.28 15.06
C LYS A 8 -8.00 -2.50 16.35
N PHE A 9 -8.59 -3.13 17.36
CA PHE A 9 -8.98 -2.41 18.59
C PHE A 9 -7.77 -2.02 19.46
N VAL A 10 -6.63 -2.67 19.26
CA VAL A 10 -5.41 -2.43 20.06
C VAL A 10 -4.42 -1.54 19.31
N LEU A 11 -4.34 -1.64 17.98
CA LEU A 11 -3.30 -0.99 17.18
C LEU A 11 -3.75 0.29 16.46
N SER A 12 -5.06 0.54 16.34
CA SER A 12 -5.61 1.76 15.72
C SER A 12 -4.95 2.08 14.36
N HIS A 13 -4.25 3.22 14.24
CA HIS A 13 -3.59 3.63 13.00
C HIS A 13 -2.33 2.84 12.69
N LEU A 14 -1.74 2.11 13.64
CA LEU A 14 -0.49 1.34 13.46
C LEU A 14 -0.69 -0.04 12.83
N TRP A 15 -1.91 -0.37 12.40
CA TRP A 15 -2.26 -1.64 11.76
C TRP A 15 -1.32 -1.99 10.60
N PHE A 16 -0.88 -0.99 9.84
CA PHE A 16 -0.01 -1.17 8.68
C PHE A 16 1.37 -1.71 9.07
N LEU A 17 2.01 -1.16 10.12
CA LEU A 17 3.32 -1.66 10.57
C LEU A 17 3.22 -3.09 11.09
N TRP A 18 2.14 -3.39 11.81
CA TRP A 18 1.89 -4.73 12.32
C TRP A 18 1.73 -5.74 11.18
N ASN A 19 0.94 -5.40 10.16
CA ASN A 19 0.77 -6.23 8.98
C ASN A 19 2.09 -6.42 8.22
N LEU A 20 2.89 -5.37 8.03
CA LEU A 20 4.23 -5.48 7.43
C LEU A 20 5.13 -6.44 8.21
N ALA A 21 5.09 -6.41 9.53
CA ALA A 21 5.85 -7.33 10.37
C ALA A 21 5.38 -8.78 10.16
N LEU A 22 4.07 -9.03 10.18
CA LEU A 22 3.49 -10.35 9.93
C LEU A 22 3.84 -10.89 8.53
N TYR A 23 3.71 -10.06 7.50
CA TYR A 23 4.08 -10.45 6.13
C TYR A 23 5.57 -10.76 6.04
N SER A 24 6.41 -9.97 6.70
CA SER A 24 7.86 -10.21 6.75
C SER A 24 8.17 -11.55 7.41
N PHE A 25 7.56 -11.86 8.57
CA PHE A 25 7.73 -13.14 9.26
C PHE A 25 7.28 -14.33 8.41
N LEU A 26 6.12 -14.23 7.76
CA LEU A 26 5.58 -15.28 6.90
C LEU A 26 6.48 -15.55 5.69
N LEU A 27 7.08 -14.51 5.13
CA LEU A 27 7.92 -14.60 3.94
C LEU A 27 9.41 -14.80 4.25
N ILE A 28 9.82 -14.97 5.51
CA ILE A 28 11.22 -15.30 5.87
C ILE A 28 11.79 -16.46 5.03
N PRO A 29 11.10 -17.60 4.84
CA PRO A 29 11.63 -18.70 4.04
C PRO A 29 11.90 -18.29 2.58
N LEU A 30 10.99 -17.49 2.01
CA LEU A 30 11.14 -16.93 0.67
C LEU A 30 12.35 -15.99 0.62
N PHE A 31 12.48 -15.07 1.57
CA PHE A 31 13.61 -14.15 1.65
C PHE A 31 14.94 -14.87 1.78
N HIS A 32 15.01 -15.88 2.63
CA HIS A 32 16.23 -16.64 2.85
C HIS A 32 16.63 -17.43 1.59
N LEU A 33 15.68 -18.09 0.92
CA LEU A 33 15.94 -18.81 -0.32
C LEU A 33 16.44 -17.88 -1.42
N ALA A 34 15.83 -16.70 -1.53
CA ALA A 34 16.12 -15.73 -2.58
C ALA A 34 17.44 -14.98 -2.33
N GLN A 35 17.81 -14.72 -1.07
CA GLN A 35 19.11 -14.14 -0.70
C GLN A 35 20.26 -15.14 -0.79
N LYS A 36 20.03 -16.41 -0.41
CA LYS A 36 21.07 -17.45 -0.41
C LYS A 36 21.45 -17.88 -1.81
N ASN A 37 20.50 -17.90 -2.75
CA ASN A 37 20.72 -18.27 -4.15
C ASN A 37 20.23 -17.17 -5.09
N PRO A 38 20.98 -16.07 -5.26
CA PRO A 38 20.61 -14.98 -6.17
C PRO A 38 20.43 -15.44 -7.63
N ASP A 39 21.20 -16.44 -8.06
CA ASP A 39 21.09 -17.08 -9.39
C ASP A 39 20.26 -18.37 -9.37
N GLY A 40 19.54 -18.63 -8.27
CA GLY A 40 18.72 -19.82 -8.11
C GLY A 40 17.51 -19.83 -9.06
N ARG A 41 16.93 -21.04 -9.24
CA ARG A 41 15.75 -21.24 -10.10
C ARG A 41 14.59 -20.30 -9.79
N LEU A 42 14.38 -19.93 -8.53
CA LEU A 42 13.31 -19.04 -8.10
C LEU A 42 13.50 -17.62 -8.66
N VAL A 43 14.69 -17.03 -8.45
CA VAL A 43 15.02 -15.68 -8.94
C VAL A 43 15.06 -15.65 -10.46
N HIS A 44 15.62 -16.69 -11.09
CA HIS A 44 15.64 -16.81 -12.55
C HIS A 44 14.24 -16.93 -13.16
N SER A 45 13.36 -17.73 -12.56
CA SER A 45 11.98 -17.88 -13.02
C SER A 45 11.21 -16.56 -12.92
N PHE A 46 11.41 -15.81 -11.84
CA PHE A 46 10.78 -14.51 -11.66
C PHE A 46 11.35 -13.45 -12.61
N ASN A 47 12.68 -13.39 -12.80
CA ASN A 47 13.30 -12.52 -13.80
C ASN A 47 12.82 -12.83 -15.22
N ARG A 48 12.59 -14.12 -15.53
CA ARG A 48 11.99 -14.53 -16.80
C ARG A 48 10.55 -14.04 -16.95
N SER A 49 9.80 -13.88 -15.87
CA SER A 49 8.45 -13.28 -15.93
C SER A 49 8.48 -11.83 -16.42
N PHE A 50 9.55 -11.05 -16.15
CA PHE A 50 9.71 -9.70 -16.71
C PHE A 50 10.07 -9.67 -18.18
N SER A 51 10.77 -10.67 -18.71
CA SER A 51 11.02 -10.78 -20.15
C SER A 51 9.88 -11.50 -20.88
N TRP A 52 8.97 -12.15 -20.14
CA TRP A 52 7.82 -12.84 -20.70
C TRP A 52 6.84 -11.84 -21.35
N LEU A 53 6.36 -12.20 -22.54
CA LEU A 53 5.51 -11.35 -23.38
C LEU A 53 6.07 -9.93 -23.58
N ASN A 54 7.40 -9.79 -23.68
CA ASN A 54 8.06 -8.50 -23.88
C ASN A 54 7.70 -7.47 -22.77
N GLY A 55 7.59 -7.94 -21.51
CA GLY A 55 7.27 -7.10 -20.36
C GLY A 55 5.78 -7.02 -20.00
N TRP A 56 4.87 -7.41 -20.89
CA TRP A 56 3.44 -7.41 -20.61
C TRP A 56 3.02 -8.46 -19.58
N GLY A 57 3.82 -9.52 -19.42
CA GLY A 57 3.57 -10.58 -18.45
C GLY A 57 3.41 -10.04 -17.02
N VAL A 58 4.35 -9.22 -16.55
CA VAL A 58 4.28 -8.66 -15.19
C VAL A 58 3.16 -7.62 -15.04
N LEU A 59 2.86 -6.86 -16.09
CA LEU A 59 1.78 -5.88 -16.09
C LEU A 59 0.40 -6.53 -15.89
N ALA A 60 0.21 -7.77 -16.36
CA ALA A 60 -1.06 -8.49 -16.29
C ALA A 60 -1.12 -9.56 -15.18
N VAL A 61 -0.03 -10.29 -14.90
CA VAL A 61 -0.03 -11.41 -13.96
C VAL A 61 -0.38 -10.98 -12.54
N LEU A 62 0.23 -9.90 -12.04
CA LEU A 62 -0.05 -9.44 -10.69
C LEU A 62 -1.51 -9.00 -10.49
N PRO A 63 -2.07 -8.09 -11.30
CA PRO A 63 -3.45 -7.67 -11.10
C PRO A 63 -4.43 -8.83 -11.30
N LEU A 64 -4.13 -9.82 -12.15
CA LEU A 64 -4.93 -11.05 -12.25
C LEU A 64 -4.89 -11.87 -10.96
N ILE A 65 -3.73 -12.04 -10.33
CA ILE A 65 -3.64 -12.71 -9.02
C ILE A 65 -4.42 -11.94 -7.96
N LEU A 66 -4.33 -10.62 -7.94
CA LEU A 66 -5.11 -9.76 -7.06
C LEU A 66 -6.61 -9.90 -7.32
N THR A 67 -7.05 -9.96 -8.58
CA THR A 67 -8.44 -10.25 -8.95
C THR A 67 -8.89 -11.61 -8.44
N ILE A 68 -8.07 -12.65 -8.53
CA ILE A 68 -8.40 -13.98 -8.01
C ILE A 68 -8.58 -13.94 -6.49
N VAL A 69 -7.67 -13.26 -5.77
CA VAL A 69 -7.81 -13.07 -4.31
C VAL A 69 -9.13 -12.38 -3.99
N GLU A 70 -9.49 -11.33 -4.72
CA GLU A 70 -10.76 -10.64 -4.52
C GLU A 70 -11.97 -11.53 -4.80
N ILE A 71 -11.98 -12.27 -5.91
CA ILE A 71 -13.05 -13.20 -6.27
C ILE A 71 -13.24 -14.27 -5.19
N VAL A 72 -12.14 -14.80 -4.65
CA VAL A 72 -12.18 -15.87 -3.63
C VAL A 72 -12.66 -15.32 -2.29
N PHE A 73 -12.17 -14.16 -1.84
CA PHE A 73 -12.35 -13.71 -0.46
C PHE A 73 -13.42 -12.63 -0.26
N LYS A 74 -13.66 -11.73 -1.23
CA LYS A 74 -14.69 -10.66 -1.10
C LYS A 74 -16.10 -11.18 -0.84
N PRO A 75 -16.54 -12.35 -1.35
CA PRO A 75 -17.86 -12.86 -1.02
C PRO A 75 -18.07 -13.06 0.50
N TRP A 76 -17.01 -13.48 1.20
CA TRP A 76 -17.07 -13.98 2.57
C TRP A 76 -16.59 -12.96 3.59
N MET A 77 -15.66 -12.09 3.22
CA MET A 77 -14.96 -11.21 4.15
C MET A 77 -14.97 -9.78 3.62
N PRO A 78 -15.55 -8.80 4.34
CA PRO A 78 -15.40 -7.40 3.99
C PRO A 78 -13.96 -6.94 4.20
N GLY A 79 -13.53 -5.97 3.41
CA GLY A 79 -12.25 -5.28 3.56
C GLY A 79 -12.36 -4.23 4.64
N PHE A 80 -11.37 -4.17 5.54
CA PHE A 80 -11.33 -3.14 6.55
C PHE A 80 -9.91 -2.81 6.98
N LEU A 81 -9.32 -1.74 6.43
CA LEU A 81 -8.00 -1.22 6.81
C LEU A 81 -6.94 -2.33 6.88
N GLY A 82 -6.83 -3.15 5.84
CA GLY A 82 -5.88 -4.26 5.75
C GLY A 82 -6.22 -5.50 6.56
N SER A 83 -7.46 -5.61 7.02
CA SER A 83 -8.04 -6.85 7.55
C SER A 83 -9.10 -7.41 6.59
N GLY A 84 -9.59 -8.63 6.85
CA GLY A 84 -10.51 -9.31 5.94
C GLY A 84 -9.80 -9.79 4.67
N TYR A 85 -10.45 -9.65 3.52
CA TYR A 85 -9.82 -10.02 2.23
C TYR A 85 -8.58 -9.18 1.93
N GLU A 86 -8.54 -7.93 2.40
CA GLU A 86 -7.44 -7.00 2.15
C GLU A 86 -6.11 -7.48 2.74
N TRP A 87 -6.16 -8.31 3.79
CA TRP A 87 -4.94 -8.88 4.37
C TRP A 87 -4.20 -9.77 3.36
N PHE A 88 -4.93 -10.67 2.69
CA PHE A 88 -4.38 -11.52 1.63
C PHE A 88 -3.96 -10.69 0.42
N TRP A 89 -4.76 -9.67 0.09
CA TRP A 89 -4.49 -8.76 -1.03
C TRP A 89 -3.18 -7.97 -0.83
N PHE A 90 -2.96 -7.41 0.37
CA PHE A 90 -1.73 -6.72 0.72
C PHE A 90 -0.54 -7.66 0.89
N LEU A 91 -0.75 -8.91 1.33
CA LEU A 91 0.30 -9.93 1.31
C LEU A 91 0.78 -10.18 -0.12
N CYS A 92 -0.12 -10.23 -1.12
CA CYS A 92 0.26 -10.31 -2.52
C CYS A 92 1.06 -9.07 -2.95
N PHE A 93 0.59 -7.86 -2.67
CA PHE A 93 1.35 -6.64 -2.97
C PHE A 93 2.75 -6.64 -2.36
N PHE A 94 2.87 -7.03 -1.10
CA PHE A 94 4.13 -7.08 -0.39
C PHE A 94 5.09 -8.13 -0.99
N THR A 95 4.58 -9.32 -1.28
CA THR A 95 5.34 -10.40 -1.92
C THR A 95 5.84 -9.96 -3.30
N PHE A 96 4.96 -9.41 -4.13
CA PHE A 96 5.33 -8.96 -5.47
C PHE A 96 6.26 -7.75 -5.45
N GLY A 97 6.05 -6.80 -4.53
CA GLY A 97 6.96 -5.68 -4.32
C GLY A 97 8.37 -6.14 -4.00
N TYR A 98 8.51 -7.12 -3.10
CA TYR A 98 9.80 -7.74 -2.80
C TYR A 98 10.42 -8.39 -4.04
N LEU A 99 9.64 -9.16 -4.80
CA LEU A 99 10.14 -9.81 -6.00
C LEU A 99 10.58 -8.76 -7.06
N CYS A 100 9.83 -7.68 -7.28
CA CYS A 100 10.24 -6.56 -8.15
C CYS A 100 11.56 -5.92 -7.68
N MET A 101 11.75 -5.76 -6.37
CA MET A 101 13.01 -5.26 -5.80
C MET A 101 14.18 -6.22 -6.05
N MET A 102 13.94 -7.53 -6.14
CA MET A 102 14.97 -8.50 -6.51
C MET A 102 15.38 -8.38 -7.97
N ALA A 103 14.41 -8.17 -8.86
CA ALA A 103 14.65 -8.09 -10.29
C ALA A 103 15.37 -6.81 -10.74
N LYS A 104 15.41 -5.77 -9.87
CA LYS A 104 16.03 -4.44 -10.07
C LYS A 104 16.02 -3.96 -11.52
N GLU A 105 17.07 -4.26 -12.29
CA GLU A 105 17.23 -3.86 -13.68
C GLU A 105 16.05 -4.24 -14.58
N GLY A 106 15.54 -5.46 -14.45
CA GLY A 106 14.39 -5.93 -15.22
C GLY A 106 13.12 -5.13 -14.93
N TYR A 107 12.93 -4.73 -13.68
CA TYR A 107 11.79 -3.91 -13.25
C TYR A 107 11.94 -2.46 -13.75
N TYR A 108 13.09 -1.82 -13.56
CA TYR A 108 13.30 -0.45 -14.03
C TYR A 108 13.21 -0.34 -15.56
N ARG A 109 13.79 -1.29 -16.29
CA ARG A 109 13.65 -1.36 -17.75
C ARG A 109 12.19 -1.47 -18.18
N LEU A 110 11.40 -2.31 -17.51
CA LEU A 110 9.97 -2.43 -17.77
C LEU A 110 9.25 -1.08 -17.58
N LEU A 111 9.49 -0.39 -16.46
CA LEU A 111 8.85 0.88 -16.15
C LEU A 111 9.17 1.96 -17.20
N GLU A 112 10.40 1.98 -17.72
CA GLU A 112 10.83 2.95 -18.72
C GLU A 112 10.26 2.62 -20.12
N GLU A 113 10.44 1.39 -20.59
CA GLU A 113 9.99 0.95 -21.93
C GLU A 113 8.46 0.99 -22.06
N ARG A 114 7.74 0.70 -20.96
CA ARG A 114 6.28 0.63 -20.93
C ARG A 114 5.62 1.83 -20.28
N PHE A 115 6.33 2.92 -20.03
CA PHE A 115 5.80 4.12 -19.36
C PHE A 115 4.47 4.60 -19.95
N ARG A 116 4.38 4.72 -21.29
CA ARG A 116 3.14 5.15 -21.98
C ARG A 116 1.98 4.18 -21.79
N ALA A 117 2.26 2.87 -21.78
CA ALA A 117 1.26 1.86 -21.53
C ALA A 117 0.78 1.90 -20.06
N ILE A 118 1.69 2.10 -19.10
CA ILE A 118 1.37 2.25 -17.68
C ILE A 118 0.47 3.49 -17.47
N VAL A 119 0.80 4.63 -18.08
CA VAL A 119 -0.06 5.82 -18.05
C VAL A 119 -1.44 5.53 -18.66
N GLY A 120 -1.48 4.92 -19.85
CA GLY A 120 -2.73 4.57 -20.52
C GLY A 120 -3.62 3.63 -19.70
N MET A 121 -3.03 2.58 -19.11
CA MET A 121 -3.70 1.67 -18.19
C MET A 121 -4.22 2.41 -16.95
N THR A 122 -3.41 3.28 -16.36
CA THR A 122 -3.82 4.03 -15.16
C THR A 122 -5.02 4.92 -15.46
N VAL A 123 -5.00 5.65 -16.58
CA VAL A 123 -6.15 6.47 -16.99
C VAL A 123 -7.38 5.60 -17.27
N LEU A 124 -7.23 4.52 -18.06
CA LEU A 124 -8.31 3.60 -18.40
C LEU A 124 -8.97 3.01 -17.14
N PHE A 125 -8.17 2.43 -16.24
CA PHE A 125 -8.70 1.80 -15.04
C PHE A 125 -9.17 2.80 -14.00
N THR A 126 -8.65 4.04 -13.99
CA THR A 126 -9.22 5.13 -13.17
C THR A 126 -10.61 5.49 -13.65
N LEU A 127 -10.81 5.66 -14.98
CA LEU A 127 -12.13 5.94 -15.54
C LEU A 127 -13.10 4.77 -15.29
N ALA A 128 -12.64 3.53 -15.48
CA ALA A 128 -13.44 2.34 -15.18
C ALA A 128 -13.80 2.23 -13.69
N PHE A 129 -12.86 2.57 -12.79
CA PHE A 129 -13.10 2.59 -11.35
C PHE A 129 -14.09 3.69 -10.95
N LEU A 130 -13.99 4.89 -11.53
CA LEU A 130 -14.96 5.98 -11.31
C LEU A 130 -16.36 5.57 -11.78
N TRP A 131 -16.48 4.98 -12.97
CA TRP A 131 -17.74 4.44 -13.47
C TRP A 131 -18.31 3.37 -12.52
N LEU A 132 -17.49 2.43 -12.07
CA LEU A 132 -17.89 1.39 -11.13
C LEU A 132 -18.38 1.97 -9.79
N ARG A 133 -17.75 3.05 -9.29
CA ARG A 133 -18.18 3.75 -8.07
C ARG A 133 -19.53 4.45 -8.25
N LEU A 134 -19.78 5.05 -9.43
CA LEU A 134 -21.08 5.62 -9.77
C LEU A 134 -22.16 4.53 -9.85
N GLN A 135 -21.85 3.40 -10.48
CA GLN A 135 -22.75 2.26 -10.58
C GLN A 135 -23.07 1.64 -9.21
N GLN A 136 -22.05 1.46 -8.36
CA GLN A 136 -22.24 1.02 -6.96
C GLN A 136 -23.19 1.96 -6.20
N HIS A 137 -23.08 3.27 -6.41
CA HIS A 137 -23.98 4.23 -5.77
C HIS A 137 -25.41 4.13 -6.29
N ALA A 138 -25.59 3.98 -7.61
CA ALA A 138 -26.90 3.82 -8.24
C ALA A 138 -27.59 2.52 -7.83
N ASP A 139 -26.86 1.41 -7.81
CA ASP A 139 -27.38 0.08 -7.48
C ASP A 139 -27.54 -0.12 -5.97
N SER A 140 -26.96 0.75 -5.14
CA SER A 140 -26.82 0.60 -3.69
C SER A 140 -26.13 -0.72 -3.26
N LEU A 141 -25.31 -1.28 -4.14
CA LEU A 141 -24.61 -2.56 -3.95
C LEU A 141 -23.09 -2.36 -3.75
N PRO A 142 -22.50 -2.93 -2.70
CA PRO A 142 -21.09 -2.73 -2.32
C PRO A 142 -20.11 -3.57 -3.14
N TYR A 143 -19.98 -3.27 -4.44
CA TYR A 143 -19.10 -4.01 -5.36
C TYR A 143 -17.61 -3.97 -4.97
N ILE A 144 -17.15 -2.93 -4.26
CA ILE A 144 -15.74 -2.78 -3.87
C ILE A 144 -15.43 -3.36 -2.49
N GLU A 145 -16.29 -3.14 -1.51
CA GLU A 145 -15.98 -3.33 -0.09
C GLU A 145 -15.92 -4.80 0.37
N GLY A 146 -16.50 -5.73 -0.40
CA GLY A 146 -16.60 -7.14 -0.02
C GLY A 146 -17.61 -7.36 1.12
N GLY A 147 -17.68 -8.58 1.64
CA GLY A 147 -18.73 -9.00 2.58
C GLY A 147 -20.09 -9.23 1.91
N TRP A 148 -20.08 -9.60 0.62
CA TRP A 148 -21.26 -9.64 -0.23
C TRP A 148 -22.37 -10.55 0.29
N ILE A 149 -22.03 -11.72 0.84
CA ILE A 149 -23.02 -12.67 1.34
C ILE A 149 -23.81 -12.07 2.51
N GLU A 150 -23.13 -11.40 3.44
CA GLU A 150 -23.78 -10.76 4.59
C GLU A 150 -24.67 -9.57 4.17
N GLN A 151 -24.35 -8.96 3.03
CA GLN A 151 -25.06 -7.80 2.47
C GLN A 151 -26.12 -8.21 1.43
N GLY A 152 -26.38 -9.51 1.26
CA GLY A 152 -27.40 -10.02 0.33
C GLY A 152 -27.04 -9.89 -1.16
N VAL A 153 -25.76 -9.61 -1.48
CA VAL A 153 -25.26 -9.52 -2.85
C VAL A 153 -24.93 -10.91 -3.37
N PHE A 154 -25.51 -11.30 -4.50
CA PHE A 154 -25.20 -12.58 -5.13
C PHE A 154 -23.74 -12.59 -5.61
N PRO A 155 -22.87 -13.48 -5.09
CA PRO A 155 -21.46 -13.49 -5.45
C PRO A 155 -21.24 -13.99 -6.90
N HIS A 156 -20.11 -13.61 -7.48
CA HIS A 156 -19.63 -14.10 -8.78
C HIS A 156 -20.56 -13.85 -9.98
N ASN A 157 -21.47 -12.89 -9.89
CA ASN A 157 -22.16 -12.35 -11.07
C ASN A 157 -21.21 -11.48 -11.91
N ALA A 158 -21.61 -11.17 -13.15
CA ALA A 158 -20.80 -10.38 -14.09
C ALA A 158 -20.31 -9.04 -13.49
N MET A 159 -21.16 -8.32 -12.75
CA MET A 159 -20.82 -7.03 -12.14
C MET A 159 -19.81 -7.18 -11.00
N THR A 160 -19.98 -8.19 -10.14
CA THR A 160 -19.06 -8.46 -9.03
C THR A 160 -17.69 -8.95 -9.50
N LEU A 161 -17.64 -9.77 -10.55
CA LEU A 161 -16.39 -10.23 -11.18
C LEU A 161 -15.68 -9.06 -11.89
N LEU A 162 -16.43 -8.25 -12.65
CA LEU A 162 -15.91 -7.05 -13.29
C LEU A 162 -15.40 -6.05 -12.23
N GLY A 163 -16.11 -5.93 -11.11
CA GLY A 163 -15.70 -5.10 -9.98
C GLY A 163 -14.35 -5.51 -9.40
N CYS A 164 -14.14 -6.81 -9.19
CA CYS A 164 -12.85 -7.35 -8.73
C CYS A 164 -11.72 -7.08 -9.75
N PHE A 165 -12.03 -7.24 -11.03
CA PHE A 165 -11.07 -7.00 -12.10
C PHE A 165 -10.65 -5.53 -12.17
N ILE A 166 -11.62 -4.61 -12.23
CA ILE A 166 -11.36 -3.17 -12.29
C ILE A 166 -10.60 -2.72 -11.05
N HIS A 167 -11.00 -3.16 -9.86
CA HIS A 167 -10.38 -2.75 -8.60
C HIS A 167 -8.89 -3.16 -8.52
N ALA A 168 -8.59 -4.42 -8.84
CA ALA A 168 -7.22 -4.94 -8.84
C ALA A 168 -6.33 -4.25 -9.88
N PHE A 169 -6.81 -4.08 -11.12
CA PHE A 169 -6.04 -3.43 -12.18
C PHE A 169 -5.87 -1.93 -11.94
N HIS A 170 -6.87 -1.26 -11.37
CA HIS A 170 -6.77 0.14 -10.96
C HIS A 170 -5.68 0.33 -9.91
N ALA A 171 -5.71 -0.45 -8.83
CA ALA A 171 -4.71 -0.37 -7.76
C ALA A 171 -3.30 -0.64 -8.29
N TRP A 172 -3.13 -1.69 -9.10
CA TRP A 172 -1.82 -2.03 -9.65
C TRP A 172 -1.28 -0.99 -10.63
N SER A 173 -2.13 -0.42 -11.48
CA SER A 173 -1.73 0.61 -12.45
C SER A 173 -1.21 1.86 -11.72
N TRP A 174 -1.88 2.29 -10.65
CA TRP A 174 -1.40 3.39 -9.81
C TRP A 174 -0.07 3.08 -9.13
N CYS A 175 0.11 1.87 -8.59
CA CYS A 175 1.41 1.47 -8.03
C CYS A 175 2.53 1.59 -9.07
N LEU A 176 2.33 1.01 -10.26
CA LEU A 176 3.29 1.09 -11.35
C LEU A 176 3.58 2.52 -11.79
N LEU A 177 2.55 3.37 -11.93
CA LEU A 177 2.72 4.75 -12.34
C LEU A 177 3.55 5.54 -11.32
N VAL A 178 3.26 5.40 -10.03
CA VAL A 178 4.02 6.07 -8.96
C VAL A 178 5.49 5.63 -8.99
N PHE A 179 5.76 4.33 -9.14
CA PHE A 179 7.14 3.84 -9.28
C PHE A 179 7.82 4.31 -10.56
N ALA A 180 7.11 4.35 -11.69
CA ALA A 180 7.67 4.79 -12.96
C ALA A 180 8.01 6.30 -12.95
N LEU A 181 7.13 7.12 -12.38
CA LEU A 181 7.38 8.55 -12.17
C LEU A 181 8.54 8.77 -11.20
N GLY A 182 8.57 8.02 -10.09
CA GLY A 182 9.67 8.06 -9.12
C GLY A 182 11.00 7.68 -9.75
N ALA A 183 11.04 6.60 -10.55
CA ALA A 183 12.22 6.15 -11.26
C ALA A 183 12.73 7.20 -12.27
N ARG A 184 11.83 7.85 -13.00
CA ARG A 184 12.19 8.79 -14.07
C ARG A 184 12.58 10.18 -13.56
N TYR A 185 11.93 10.67 -12.51
CA TYR A 185 12.06 12.07 -12.08
C TYR A 185 12.73 12.24 -10.71
N LEU A 186 12.63 11.24 -9.83
CA LEU A 186 13.06 11.38 -8.42
C LEU A 186 14.22 10.46 -8.03
N ASN A 187 14.70 9.61 -8.94
CA ASN A 187 15.74 8.61 -8.65
C ASN A 187 17.16 9.17 -8.75
N HIS A 188 17.47 10.16 -7.90
CA HIS A 188 18.81 10.72 -7.77
C HIS A 188 19.25 10.75 -6.30
N PRO A 189 20.54 10.51 -6.00
CA PRO A 189 21.04 10.57 -4.63
C PRO A 189 20.92 12.00 -4.09
N SER A 190 20.31 12.17 -2.92
CA SER A 190 20.10 13.48 -2.30
C SER A 190 20.30 13.42 -0.78
N LYS A 191 21.06 14.40 -0.24
CA LYS A 191 21.26 14.55 1.21
C LYS A 191 19.94 14.84 1.93
N HIS A 192 19.07 15.64 1.30
CA HIS A 192 17.73 15.93 1.84
C HIS A 192 16.87 14.66 1.86
N LEU A 193 16.93 13.84 0.81
CA LEU A 193 16.21 12.57 0.78
C LEU A 193 16.72 11.61 1.86
N ALA A 194 18.04 11.52 2.06
CA ALA A 194 18.62 10.69 3.13
C ALA A 194 18.21 11.15 4.54
N TYR A 195 18.05 12.46 4.75
CA TYR A 195 17.51 13.02 5.99
C TYR A 195 16.01 12.72 6.15
N LEU A 196 15.19 12.99 5.13
CA LEU A 196 13.74 12.79 5.18
C LEU A 196 13.35 11.31 5.31
N ASN A 197 14.11 10.41 4.70
CA ASN A 197 13.89 8.95 4.82
C ASN A 197 13.99 8.45 6.27
N GLN A 198 14.78 9.11 7.12
CA GLN A 198 14.82 8.77 8.55
C GLN A 198 13.54 9.17 9.28
N GLY A 199 12.80 10.16 8.78
CA GLY A 199 11.59 10.70 9.39
C GLY A 199 10.33 9.91 9.09
N VAL A 200 10.33 9.01 8.09
CA VAL A 200 9.12 8.30 7.64
C VAL A 200 8.42 7.54 8.77
N TYR A 201 9.13 6.67 9.49
CA TYR A 201 8.56 5.94 10.62
C TYR A 201 8.22 6.83 11.83
N PRO A 202 9.12 7.73 12.28
CA PRO A 202 8.79 8.67 13.36
C PRO A 202 7.52 9.47 13.10
N PHE A 203 7.40 10.11 11.93
CA PHE A 203 6.23 10.89 11.55
C PHE A 203 4.98 10.01 11.52
N TYR A 204 5.07 8.82 10.91
CA TYR A 204 3.94 7.90 10.87
C TYR A 204 3.46 7.49 12.27
N ILE A 205 4.35 7.25 13.22
CA ILE A 205 3.95 6.84 14.56
C ILE A 205 3.27 7.99 15.32
N VAL A 206 3.86 9.20 15.27
CA VAL A 206 3.45 10.32 16.14
C VAL A 206 2.35 11.21 15.57
N HIS A 207 2.12 11.22 14.25
CA HIS A 207 1.18 12.17 13.64
C HIS A 207 -0.25 12.02 14.15
N MET A 208 -0.79 10.80 14.27
CA MET A 208 -2.16 10.58 14.74
C MET A 208 -2.37 11.03 16.19
N PRO A 209 -1.51 10.66 17.17
CA PRO A 209 -1.58 11.22 18.52
C PRO A 209 -1.63 12.75 18.54
N PHE A 210 -0.77 13.43 17.75
CA PHE A 210 -0.77 14.89 17.66
C PHE A 210 -2.03 15.44 16.98
N THR A 211 -2.53 14.77 15.93
CA THR A 211 -3.78 15.16 15.29
C THR A 211 -4.93 15.18 16.28
N PHE A 212 -5.10 14.11 17.08
CA PHE A 212 -6.16 14.09 18.11
C PHE A 212 -5.95 15.15 19.19
N ALA A 213 -4.71 15.31 19.68
CA ALA A 213 -4.40 16.31 20.70
C ALA A 213 -4.69 17.74 20.22
N PHE A 214 -4.30 18.09 18.99
CA PHE A 214 -4.48 19.43 18.45
C PHE A 214 -5.91 19.70 17.94
N LEU A 215 -6.67 18.67 17.55
CA LEU A 215 -8.11 18.81 17.32
C LEU A 215 -8.86 19.11 18.62
N LEU A 216 -8.50 18.45 19.72
CA LEU A 216 -9.05 18.75 21.05
C LEU A 216 -8.70 20.17 21.49
N LEU A 217 -7.45 20.59 21.28
CA LEU A 217 -7.00 21.96 21.54
C LEU A 217 -7.79 22.97 20.69
N SER A 218 -7.93 22.71 19.40
CA SER A 218 -8.71 23.56 18.47
C SER A 218 -10.14 23.74 18.95
N LYS A 219 -10.77 22.65 19.42
CA LYS A 219 -12.11 22.69 19.99
C LYS A 219 -12.15 23.51 21.29
N SER A 220 -11.16 23.39 22.17
CA SER A 220 -11.14 24.13 23.44
C SER A 220 -10.97 25.65 23.26
N ILE A 221 -10.29 26.08 22.20
CA ILE A 221 -10.15 27.51 21.85
C ILE A 221 -11.28 28.04 20.95
N GLY A 222 -12.32 27.23 20.70
CA GLY A 222 -13.50 27.63 19.93
C GLY A 222 -13.30 27.68 18.41
N LEU A 223 -12.21 27.14 17.87
CA LEU A 223 -12.03 27.04 16.42
C LEU A 223 -12.96 25.96 15.84
N SER A 224 -13.54 26.27 14.67
CA SER A 224 -14.46 25.35 13.97
C SER A 224 -14.30 25.43 12.46
N GLY A 225 -14.74 24.38 11.76
CA GLY A 225 -14.69 24.30 10.31
C GLY A 225 -13.26 24.23 9.76
N ILE A 226 -13.00 24.99 8.68
CA ILE A 226 -11.71 24.93 7.96
C ILE A 226 -10.56 25.50 8.81
N THR A 227 -10.82 26.47 9.67
CA THR A 227 -9.77 27.11 10.48
C THR A 227 -9.18 26.15 11.50
N SER A 228 -10.00 25.29 12.12
CA SER A 228 -9.50 24.25 13.03
C SER A 228 -8.66 23.20 12.29
N ILE A 229 -9.03 22.85 11.06
CA ILE A 229 -8.28 21.90 10.22
C ILE A 229 -6.91 22.47 9.85
N LEU A 230 -6.86 23.70 9.31
CA LEU A 230 -5.60 24.33 8.92
C LEU A 230 -4.69 24.55 10.13
N PHE A 231 -5.24 25.03 11.24
CA PHE A 231 -4.50 25.23 12.48
C PHE A 231 -3.93 23.92 13.02
N THR A 232 -4.76 22.88 13.13
CA THR A 232 -4.33 21.53 13.53
C THR A 232 -3.24 21.01 12.60
N TRP A 233 -3.41 21.14 11.29
CA TRP A 233 -2.44 20.64 10.31
C TRP A 233 -1.06 21.27 10.48
N VAL A 234 -0.98 22.59 10.65
CA VAL A 234 0.29 23.29 10.91
C VAL A 234 0.93 22.79 12.20
N LEU A 235 0.16 22.67 13.28
CA LEU A 235 0.68 22.18 14.56
C LEU A 235 1.17 20.74 14.49
N VAL A 236 0.44 19.84 13.80
CA VAL A 236 0.85 18.45 13.60
C VAL A 236 2.18 18.40 12.84
N MET A 237 2.31 19.16 11.75
CA MET A 237 3.56 19.19 10.97
C MET A 237 4.75 19.64 11.80
N LEU A 238 4.59 20.71 12.57
CA LEU A 238 5.64 21.21 13.47
C LEU A 238 5.97 20.21 14.58
N ALA A 239 4.95 19.63 15.23
CA ALA A 239 5.14 18.68 16.32
C ALA A 239 5.80 17.38 15.84
N CYS A 240 5.44 16.87 14.67
CA CYS A 240 6.11 15.73 14.04
C CYS A 240 7.58 16.03 13.77
N TRP A 241 7.91 17.22 13.27
CA TRP A 241 9.28 17.61 12.97
C TRP A 241 10.13 17.76 14.24
N VAL A 242 9.59 18.43 15.25
CA VAL A 242 10.23 18.58 16.57
C VAL A 242 10.44 17.21 17.21
N SER A 243 9.41 16.36 17.19
CA SER A 243 9.50 15.01 17.73
C SER A 243 10.55 14.18 17.01
N PHE A 244 10.62 14.25 15.68
CA PHE A 244 11.66 13.58 14.91
C PHE A 244 13.07 14.04 15.33
N GLU A 245 13.30 15.35 15.45
CA GLU A 245 14.60 15.86 15.89
C GLU A 245 14.96 15.48 17.33
N ILE A 246 13.98 15.34 18.22
CA ILE A 246 14.19 14.82 19.58
C ILE A 246 14.52 13.32 19.54
N LEU A 247 13.74 12.53 18.81
CA LEU A 247 13.87 11.08 18.71
C LEU A 247 15.19 10.64 18.06
N LYS A 248 15.81 11.49 17.23
CA LYS A 248 17.15 11.22 16.67
C LYS A 248 18.28 11.28 17.69
N ARG A 249 18.10 11.96 18.84
CA ARG A 249 19.20 12.26 19.78
C ARG A 249 19.68 11.05 20.56
N SER A 250 18.78 10.14 20.96
CA SER A 250 19.14 8.99 21.79
C SER A 250 19.27 7.71 20.96
N ARG A 251 20.14 6.79 21.38
CA ARG A 251 20.27 5.45 20.74
C ARG A 251 19.00 4.62 20.91
N VAL A 252 18.36 4.70 22.07
CA VAL A 252 17.14 3.94 22.39
C VAL A 252 15.97 4.40 21.53
N SER A 253 15.73 5.72 21.45
CA SER A 253 14.66 6.27 20.60
C SER A 253 14.89 6.00 19.12
N ARG A 254 16.14 6.05 18.65
CA ARG A 254 16.44 5.68 17.26
C ARG A 254 16.07 4.23 16.96
N PHE A 255 16.38 3.30 17.85
CA PHE A 255 16.01 1.90 17.71
C PHE A 255 14.48 1.71 17.69
N LEU A 256 13.77 2.27 18.68
CA LEU A 256 12.32 2.11 18.81
C LEU A 256 11.53 2.68 17.63
N PHE A 257 12.02 3.75 17.00
CA PHE A 257 11.35 4.43 15.89
C PHE A 257 11.96 4.12 14.52
N GLY A 258 12.85 3.12 14.42
CA GLY A 258 13.41 2.67 13.14
C GLY A 258 14.32 3.70 12.44
N ILE A 259 14.93 4.62 13.20
CA ILE A 259 15.86 5.62 12.67
C ILE A 259 17.24 4.98 12.51
N LYS A 260 17.72 4.89 11.26
CA LYS A 260 19.06 4.38 10.97
C LYS A 260 20.14 5.27 11.60
N SER A 261 21.14 4.65 12.25
CA SER A 261 22.34 5.36 12.64
C SER A 261 23.15 5.69 11.40
N ILE A 262 23.36 6.99 11.15
CA ILE A 262 24.46 7.46 10.33
C ILE A 262 25.75 7.27 11.14
#